data_AF-A0AAU4UC62-F1
#
_entry.id   AF-A0AAU4UC62-F1
#
_cell.length_a   1.000
_cell.length_b   1.000
_cell.length_c   1.000
_cell.angle_alpha   90.00
_cell.angle_beta   90.00
_cell.angle_gamma   90.00
#
_symmetry.space_group_name_H-M   'P 1'
#
loop_
_entity.id
_entity.type
_entity.pdbx_description
1 polymer ?
#
loop_
_entity_poly.entity_id
_entity_poly.type
_entity_poly.pdbx_seq_one_letter_code
_entity_poly.pdbx_strand_id
1 'polypeptide(L)'
;MDPHGTDLYPDVTAAGGLVSAMKQAAKLGSGEIWPDPSAVDGIIMETARGHVSVVPATEERLFRVSVSIPGSTGDVPGFSWEIGSTDDLGLLVEAVVAWREGVPFGELKAGFEFLELDEYARAIDRGEPTSSQWSLLLSTEFHRGQWNLLRRLHEDEVLRHMFPTVSHRAVRLRVDLFDGASRQVLVHEPDEERYEVCAVEPGSSWDEVPSGDLIACLRAALSEQ
;
A
#
# COMPACT_ATOMS: atom_id res chain seq x y z
N MET A 1 9.19 -14.00 34.20
CA MET A 1 8.03 -14.78 33.75
C MET A 1 6.85 -14.18 34.49
N ASP A 2 6.17 -13.23 33.87
CA ASP A 2 5.10 -12.45 34.51
C ASP A 2 3.76 -13.17 34.25
N PRO A 3 3.04 -13.65 35.28
CA PRO A 3 2.08 -14.73 35.09
C PRO A 3 0.67 -14.31 34.65
N HIS A 4 0.36 -13.03 34.42
CA HIS A 4 -0.99 -12.62 33.96
C HIS A 4 -0.93 -11.28 33.19
N GLY A 5 -0.46 -11.29 31.94
CA GLY A 5 -0.87 -10.24 31.01
C GLY A 5 -2.37 -10.39 30.76
N THR A 6 -3.17 -9.37 31.06
CA THR A 6 -4.59 -9.36 30.71
C THR A 6 -4.72 -9.67 29.22
N ASP A 7 -5.43 -10.75 28.86
CA ASP A 7 -5.73 -11.04 27.47
C ASP A 7 -6.51 -9.84 26.90
N LEU A 8 -5.87 -9.09 26.01
CA LEU A 8 -6.44 -7.90 25.39
C LEU A 8 -7.57 -8.27 24.42
N TYR A 9 -7.61 -9.51 23.93
CA TYR A 9 -8.57 -9.98 22.91
C TYR A 9 -9.23 -11.30 23.31
N PRO A 10 -9.97 -11.34 24.43
CA PRO A 10 -10.57 -12.57 24.93
C PRO A 10 -11.58 -13.19 23.95
N ASP A 11 -12.28 -12.36 23.17
CA ASP A 11 -13.18 -12.76 22.10
C ASP A 11 -12.44 -13.40 20.92
N VAL A 12 -11.27 -12.86 20.55
CA VAL A 12 -10.41 -13.42 19.50
C VAL A 12 -9.81 -14.74 19.94
N THR A 13 -9.31 -14.81 21.18
CA THR A 13 -8.77 -16.04 21.78
C THR A 13 -9.84 -17.11 21.86
N ALA A 14 -11.04 -16.78 22.33
CA ALA A 14 -12.16 -17.71 22.43
C ALA A 14 -12.61 -18.25 21.05
N ALA A 15 -12.52 -17.44 20.00
CA ALA A 15 -12.82 -17.85 18.64
C ALA A 15 -11.70 -18.71 17.99
N GLY A 16 -10.53 -18.83 18.63
CA GLY A 16 -9.38 -19.55 18.10
C GLY A 16 -8.54 -18.75 17.09
N GLY A 17 -8.60 -17.41 17.16
CA GLY A 17 -7.80 -16.51 16.34
C GLY A 17 -8.61 -15.46 15.57
N LEU A 18 -7.94 -14.41 15.09
CA LEU A 18 -8.58 -13.22 14.50
C LEU A 18 -9.43 -13.55 13.27
N VAL A 19 -8.95 -14.45 12.40
CA VAL A 19 -9.71 -14.92 11.23
C VAL A 19 -11.03 -15.54 11.67
N SER A 20 -11.00 -16.43 12.67
CA SER A 20 -12.19 -17.10 13.18
C SER A 20 -13.14 -16.11 13.84
N ALA A 21 -12.61 -15.16 14.61
CA ALA A 21 -13.39 -14.11 15.27
C ALA A 21 -14.12 -13.23 14.25
N MET A 22 -13.40 -12.74 13.23
CA MET A 22 -13.98 -11.95 12.14
C MET A 22 -15.00 -12.75 11.32
N LYS A 23 -14.73 -14.03 11.03
CA LYS A 23 -15.70 -14.92 10.36
C LYS A 23 -16.98 -15.08 11.18
N GLN A 24 -16.86 -15.26 12.50
CA GLN A 24 -18.03 -15.40 13.38
C GLN A 24 -18.84 -14.10 13.44
N ALA A 25 -18.18 -12.95 13.53
CA ALA A 25 -18.84 -11.65 13.45
C ALA A 25 -19.49 -11.41 12.07
N ALA A 26 -18.87 -11.86 10.98
CA ALA A 26 -19.38 -11.71 9.61
C ALA A 26 -20.55 -12.65 9.26
N LYS A 27 -20.70 -13.79 9.96
CA LYS A 27 -21.77 -14.79 9.74
C LYS A 27 -23.20 -14.27 9.95
N LEU A 28 -23.36 -13.00 10.31
CA LEU A 28 -24.64 -12.29 10.37
C LEU A 28 -25.09 -11.66 9.04
N GLY A 29 -24.28 -11.68 7.96
CA GLY A 29 -24.57 -10.85 6.77
C GLY A 29 -24.56 -11.49 5.37
N SER A 30 -23.56 -12.29 4.99
CA SER A 30 -23.42 -12.70 3.59
C SER A 30 -22.41 -13.83 3.39
N GLY A 31 -22.72 -14.78 2.51
CA GLY A 31 -21.94 -15.99 2.23
C GLY A 31 -20.45 -15.78 1.98
N GLU A 32 -19.67 -16.79 2.38
CA GLU A 32 -18.22 -16.82 2.51
C GLU A 32 -17.45 -16.61 1.20
N ILE A 33 -16.51 -15.65 1.22
CA ILE A 33 -15.07 -15.88 0.99
C ILE A 33 -14.34 -14.94 1.95
N TRP A 34 -13.74 -15.48 3.02
CA TRP A 34 -12.85 -14.72 3.92
C TRP A 34 -11.41 -15.15 3.65
N PRO A 35 -10.46 -14.22 3.66
CA PRO A 35 -9.07 -14.43 3.24
C PRO A 35 -8.33 -15.51 4.04
N ASP A 36 -7.26 -15.99 3.43
CA ASP A 36 -6.25 -16.81 4.10
C ASP A 36 -5.44 -15.96 5.09
N PRO A 37 -5.16 -16.46 6.31
CA PRO A 37 -4.23 -15.82 7.21
C PRO A 37 -2.86 -15.69 6.54
N SER A 38 -2.25 -14.50 6.63
CA SER A 38 -0.85 -14.36 6.25
C SER A 38 0.06 -14.99 7.31
N ALA A 39 1.31 -15.29 6.96
CA ALA A 39 2.31 -15.83 7.90
C ALA A 39 2.65 -14.88 9.07
N VAL A 40 2.15 -13.64 9.05
CA VAL A 40 2.36 -12.58 10.04
C VAL A 40 1.00 -12.24 10.64
N ASP A 41 0.60 -12.94 11.71
CA ASP A 41 -0.49 -12.70 12.69
C ASP A 41 -1.64 -11.72 12.32
N GLY A 42 -2.09 -11.76 11.07
CA GLY A 42 -2.88 -10.69 10.47
C GLY A 42 -3.61 -11.18 9.23
N ILE A 43 -4.71 -10.49 8.95
CA ILE A 43 -5.59 -10.79 7.83
C ILE A 43 -5.19 -9.90 6.66
N ILE A 44 -5.04 -10.45 5.46
CA ILE A 44 -4.79 -9.69 4.22
C ILE A 44 -5.87 -10.06 3.21
N MET A 45 -6.62 -9.09 2.72
CA MET A 45 -7.67 -9.25 1.72
C MET A 45 -7.35 -8.48 0.46
N GLU A 46 -7.29 -9.16 -0.69
CA GLU A 46 -7.26 -8.49 -1.97
C GLU A 46 -8.61 -7.81 -2.27
N THR A 47 -8.58 -6.55 -2.68
CA THR A 47 -9.75 -5.77 -3.07
C THR A 47 -9.44 -4.98 -4.33
N ALA A 48 -10.47 -4.42 -4.98
CA ALA A 48 -10.30 -3.52 -6.12
C ALA A 48 -9.50 -2.24 -5.79
N ARG A 49 -9.23 -1.96 -4.51
CA ARG A 49 -8.50 -0.77 -4.03
C ARG A 49 -7.16 -1.14 -3.36
N GLY A 50 -6.63 -2.32 -3.66
CA GLY A 50 -5.43 -2.89 -3.02
C GLY A 50 -5.76 -3.91 -1.94
N HIS A 51 -4.76 -4.28 -1.14
CA HIS A 51 -4.87 -5.27 -0.09
C HIS A 51 -5.20 -4.62 1.26
N VAL A 52 -6.36 -4.91 1.83
CA VAL A 52 -6.68 -4.48 3.20
C VAL A 52 -6.03 -5.44 4.17
N SER A 53 -5.30 -4.92 5.15
CA SER A 53 -4.78 -5.70 6.26
C SER A 53 -5.36 -5.29 7.61
N VAL A 54 -5.54 -6.27 8.48
CA VAL A 54 -5.95 -6.07 9.87
C VAL A 54 -4.94 -6.73 10.78
N VAL A 55 -4.39 -5.95 11.72
CA VAL A 55 -3.41 -6.41 12.70
C VAL A 55 -3.83 -5.96 14.11
N PRO A 56 -3.89 -6.87 15.10
CA PRO A 56 -4.15 -6.50 16.49
C PRO A 56 -2.92 -5.82 17.11
N ALA A 57 -3.12 -4.73 17.83
CA ALA A 57 -2.07 -4.08 18.59
C ALA A 57 -1.67 -4.92 19.81
N THR A 58 -0.39 -4.89 20.18
CA THR A 58 0.16 -5.71 21.27
C THR A 58 0.06 -5.06 22.65
N GLU A 59 -0.12 -3.74 22.71
CA GLU A 59 -0.05 -2.95 23.96
C GLU A 59 -1.43 -2.59 24.52
N GLU A 60 -2.43 -2.49 23.64
CA GLU A 60 -3.80 -2.16 23.97
C GLU A 60 -4.76 -2.88 23.02
N ARG A 61 -6.04 -2.94 23.40
CA ARG A 61 -7.04 -3.60 22.58
C ARG A 61 -7.43 -2.71 21.39
N LEU A 62 -6.75 -2.87 20.26
CA LEU A 62 -7.03 -2.16 19.01
C LEU A 62 -6.75 -3.04 17.80
N PHE A 63 -7.67 -3.03 16.84
CA PHE A 63 -7.45 -3.57 15.52
C PHE A 63 -7.04 -2.43 14.58
N ARG A 64 -5.81 -2.47 14.07
CA ARG A 64 -5.32 -1.52 13.09
C ARG A 64 -5.67 -2.00 11.70
N VAL A 65 -6.23 -1.11 10.89
CA VAL A 65 -6.60 -1.37 9.51
C VAL A 65 -5.64 -0.62 8.61
N SER A 66 -5.02 -1.30 7.67
CA SER A 66 -4.14 -0.68 6.69
C SER A 66 -4.53 -1.10 5.29
N VAL A 67 -4.17 -0.29 4.30
CA VAL A 67 -4.24 -0.67 2.90
C VAL A 67 -2.81 -0.78 2.41
N SER A 68 -2.55 -1.84 1.66
CA SER A 68 -1.26 -2.11 1.06
C SER A 68 -1.43 -2.39 -0.42
N ILE A 69 -0.51 -1.87 -1.19
CA ILE A 69 -0.39 -2.10 -2.60
C ILE A 69 0.83 -2.99 -2.74
N PRO A 70 0.68 -4.21 -3.26
CA PRO A 70 1.75 -5.19 -3.22
C PRO A 70 2.97 -4.72 -4.02
N GLY A 71 4.13 -5.10 -3.52
CA GLY A 71 5.35 -5.10 -4.32
C GLY A 71 5.31 -6.19 -5.39
N SER A 72 6.28 -6.20 -6.28
CA SER A 72 6.40 -7.22 -7.34
C SER A 72 7.09 -8.50 -6.85
N THR A 73 7.98 -8.41 -5.85
CA THR A 73 8.71 -9.54 -5.26
C THR A 73 8.83 -9.38 -3.76
N GLY A 74 9.08 -10.48 -3.03
CA GLY A 74 9.14 -10.49 -1.57
C GLY A 74 10.18 -9.55 -0.95
N ASP A 75 11.24 -9.21 -1.70
CA ASP A 75 12.32 -8.33 -1.25
C ASP A 75 12.07 -6.85 -1.55
N VAL A 76 10.98 -6.55 -2.25
CA VAL A 76 10.74 -5.24 -2.84
C VAL A 76 9.42 -4.71 -2.29
N PRO A 77 9.45 -3.94 -1.18
CA PRO A 77 8.25 -3.54 -0.47
C PRO A 77 7.35 -2.67 -1.36
N GLY A 78 6.04 -2.89 -1.21
CA GLY A 78 5.01 -2.10 -1.84
C GLY A 78 4.75 -0.76 -1.13
N PHE A 79 3.55 -0.21 -1.30
CA PHE A 79 3.12 0.99 -0.59
C PHE A 79 2.03 0.62 0.39
N SER A 80 2.20 0.93 1.67
CA SER A 80 1.18 0.67 2.69
C SER A 80 0.94 1.90 3.55
N TRP A 81 -0.32 2.10 3.94
CA TRP A 81 -0.70 3.15 4.87
C TRP A 81 -1.82 2.67 5.79
N GLU A 82 -1.82 3.17 7.02
CA GLU A 82 -2.90 2.92 7.97
C GLU A 82 -4.11 3.76 7.61
N ILE A 83 -5.31 3.17 7.67
CA ILE A 83 -6.59 3.83 7.35
C ILE A 83 -7.52 3.89 8.56
N GLY A 84 -7.01 3.65 9.77
CA GLY A 84 -7.75 3.76 11.01
C GLY A 84 -7.56 2.56 11.94
N SER A 85 -8.10 2.69 13.15
CA SER A 85 -8.10 1.61 14.13
C SER A 85 -9.37 1.63 15.00
N THR A 86 -9.79 0.47 15.49
CA THR A 86 -10.97 0.35 16.36
C THR A 86 -10.80 -0.78 17.36
N ASP A 87 -11.39 -0.65 18.54
CA ASP A 87 -11.55 -1.71 19.53
C ASP A 87 -12.88 -2.46 19.40
N ASP A 88 -13.68 -2.21 18.37
CA ASP A 88 -14.93 -2.93 18.13
C ASP A 88 -14.76 -3.91 16.95
N LEU A 89 -14.78 -5.21 17.25
CA LEU A 89 -14.64 -6.27 16.24
C LEU A 89 -15.82 -6.28 15.26
N GLY A 90 -17.03 -5.93 15.71
CA GLY A 90 -18.22 -5.85 14.86
C GLY A 90 -18.11 -4.70 13.86
N LEU A 91 -17.80 -3.49 14.35
CA LEU A 91 -17.60 -2.33 13.49
C LEU A 91 -16.44 -2.53 12.51
N LEU A 92 -15.35 -3.17 12.95
CA LEU A 92 -14.24 -3.55 12.08
C LEU A 92 -14.71 -4.43 10.91
N VAL A 93 -15.47 -5.47 11.21
CA VAL A 93 -15.97 -6.41 10.19
C VAL A 93 -16.90 -5.72 9.22
N GLU A 94 -17.82 -4.88 9.71
CA GLU A 94 -18.72 -4.09 8.84
C GLU A 94 -17.93 -3.16 7.91
N ALA A 95 -16.92 -2.46 8.44
CA ALA A 95 -16.06 -1.57 7.65
C ALA A 95 -15.27 -2.33 6.58
N VAL A 96 -14.68 -3.48 6.93
CA VAL A 96 -13.93 -4.33 6.02
C VAL A 96 -14.82 -4.91 4.91
N VAL A 97 -16.06 -5.29 5.22
CA VAL A 97 -17.05 -5.71 4.22
C VAL A 97 -17.38 -4.54 3.30
N ALA A 98 -17.76 -3.40 3.85
CA ALA A 98 -18.13 -2.22 3.05
C ALA A 98 -16.99 -1.77 2.13
N TRP A 99 -15.74 -1.82 2.62
CA TRP A 99 -14.57 -1.58 1.80
C TRP A 99 -14.45 -2.56 0.64
N ARG A 100 -14.59 -3.86 0.91
CA ARG A 100 -14.51 -4.93 -0.11
C ARG A 100 -15.60 -4.78 -1.17
N GLU A 101 -16.82 -4.44 -0.78
CA GLU A 101 -17.94 -4.21 -1.70
C GLU A 101 -17.80 -2.90 -2.50
N GLY A 102 -16.74 -2.13 -2.27
CA GLY A 102 -16.46 -0.92 -3.03
C GLY A 102 -17.36 0.25 -2.68
N VAL A 103 -17.85 0.32 -1.43
CA VAL A 103 -18.62 1.48 -0.94
C VAL A 103 -17.79 2.77 -1.15
N PRO A 104 -18.40 3.88 -1.61
CA PRO A 104 -17.69 5.14 -1.81
C PRO A 104 -17.02 5.64 -0.53
N PHE A 105 -15.85 6.28 -0.63
CA PHE A 105 -15.11 6.70 0.57
C PHE A 105 -15.88 7.70 1.43
N GLY A 106 -16.70 8.56 0.84
CA GLY A 106 -17.58 9.46 1.60
C GLY A 106 -18.59 8.72 2.47
N GLU A 107 -19.17 7.63 1.96
CA GLU A 107 -20.10 6.78 2.71
C GLU A 107 -19.37 5.95 3.77
N LEU A 108 -18.18 5.42 3.45
CA LEU A 108 -17.33 4.74 4.43
C LEU A 108 -16.96 5.66 5.60
N LYS A 109 -16.52 6.89 5.32
CA LYS A 109 -16.17 7.84 6.38
C LYS A 109 -17.37 8.26 7.22
N ALA A 110 -18.57 8.34 6.61
CA ALA A 110 -19.80 8.67 7.31
C ALA A 110 -20.33 7.50 8.18
N GLY A 111 -20.16 6.26 7.72
CA GLY A 111 -20.57 5.05 8.44
C GLY A 111 -19.57 4.61 9.52
N PHE A 112 -18.28 4.90 9.34
CA PHE A 112 -17.21 4.43 10.20
C PHE A 112 -16.28 5.58 10.58
N GLU A 113 -16.58 6.26 11.70
CA GLU A 113 -15.83 7.44 12.14
C GLU A 113 -14.34 7.17 12.36
N PHE A 114 -14.00 5.95 12.77
CA PHE A 114 -12.63 5.50 13.05
C PHE A 114 -11.74 5.43 11.79
N LEU A 115 -12.33 5.41 10.58
CA LEU A 115 -11.55 5.35 9.36
C LEU A 115 -10.89 6.70 9.05
N GLU A 116 -9.57 6.73 8.92
CA GLU A 116 -8.80 7.92 8.58
C GLU A 116 -8.56 7.97 7.07
N LEU A 117 -9.59 8.38 6.32
CA LEU A 117 -9.51 8.55 4.87
C LEU A 117 -8.96 9.94 4.54
N ASP A 118 -7.63 10.02 4.49
CA ASP A 118 -6.85 11.22 4.22
C ASP A 118 -6.96 11.70 2.75
N GLU A 119 -6.14 12.69 2.39
CA GLU A 119 -6.14 13.24 1.02
C GLU A 119 -5.73 12.20 -0.03
N TYR A 120 -4.88 11.23 0.32
CA TYR A 120 -4.48 10.18 -0.60
C TYR A 120 -5.66 9.24 -0.90
N ALA A 121 -6.43 8.85 0.12
CA ALA A 121 -7.67 8.09 -0.10
C ALA A 121 -8.66 8.86 -1.00
N ARG A 122 -8.80 10.18 -0.81
CA ARG A 122 -9.64 11.01 -1.69
C ARG A 122 -9.12 11.09 -3.13
N ALA A 123 -7.81 11.13 -3.31
CA ALA A 123 -7.21 11.11 -4.63
C ALA A 123 -7.49 9.80 -5.37
N ILE A 124 -7.49 8.66 -4.65
CA ILE A 124 -7.94 7.37 -5.20
C ILE A 124 -9.40 7.46 -5.65
N ASP A 125 -10.31 8.02 -4.83
CA ASP A 125 -11.73 8.19 -5.16
C ASP A 125 -11.94 8.97 -6.47
N ARG A 126 -11.16 10.03 -6.66
CA ARG A 126 -11.24 10.91 -7.83
C ARG A 126 -10.56 10.32 -9.08
N GLY A 127 -9.89 9.18 -8.96
CA GLY A 127 -9.09 8.60 -10.04
C GLY A 127 -7.80 9.40 -10.33
N GLU A 128 -7.30 10.15 -9.34
CA GLU A 128 -6.11 11.00 -9.46
C GLU A 128 -4.95 10.59 -8.52
N PRO A 129 -4.74 9.31 -8.16
CA PRO A 129 -3.75 8.93 -7.15
C PRO A 129 -2.32 9.29 -7.57
N THR A 130 -2.00 9.16 -8.86
CA THR A 130 -0.67 9.47 -9.41
C THR A 130 -0.32 10.95 -9.26
N SER A 131 -1.23 11.86 -9.62
CA SER A 131 -0.98 13.31 -9.53
C SER A 131 -0.84 13.76 -8.07
N SER A 132 -1.68 13.22 -7.18
CA SER A 132 -1.59 13.49 -5.74
C SER A 132 -0.26 13.01 -5.17
N GLN A 133 0.20 11.82 -5.55
CA GLN A 133 1.44 11.26 -5.05
C GLN A 133 2.67 12.02 -5.55
N TRP A 134 2.71 12.42 -6.83
CA TRP A 134 3.76 13.31 -7.33
C TRP A 134 3.82 14.62 -6.55
N SER A 135 2.66 15.24 -6.30
CA SER A 135 2.57 16.48 -5.52
C SER A 135 3.10 16.31 -4.10
N LEU A 136 2.73 15.21 -3.43
CA LEU A 136 3.22 14.88 -2.09
C LEU A 136 4.74 14.73 -2.07
N LEU A 137 5.31 13.88 -2.95
CA LEU A 137 6.74 13.60 -3.01
C LEU A 137 7.57 14.86 -3.32
N LEU A 138 7.06 15.76 -4.16
CA LEU A 138 7.72 17.00 -4.53
C LEU A 138 7.58 18.13 -3.49
N SER A 139 6.60 18.01 -2.58
CA SER A 139 6.36 19.00 -1.52
C SER A 139 7.03 18.67 -0.18
N THR A 140 7.26 17.38 0.11
CA THR A 140 7.77 16.95 1.42
C THR A 140 9.29 17.06 1.52
N GLU A 141 9.78 17.64 2.62
CA GLU A 141 11.22 17.71 2.89
C GLU A 141 11.84 16.34 3.21
N PHE A 142 11.02 15.35 3.57
CA PHE A 142 11.49 13.99 3.84
C PHE A 142 12.20 13.36 2.63
N HIS A 143 11.77 13.70 1.40
CA HIS A 143 12.37 13.22 0.16
C HIS A 143 13.31 14.23 -0.50
N ARG A 144 13.78 15.23 0.26
CA ARG A 144 14.65 16.30 -0.27
C ARG A 144 15.90 15.78 -0.97
N GLY A 145 16.45 14.66 -0.50
CA GLY A 145 17.61 14.00 -1.11
C GLY A 145 17.34 13.40 -2.49
N GLN A 146 16.08 13.21 -2.89
CA GLN A 146 15.67 12.66 -4.18
C GLN A 146 14.98 13.70 -5.07
N TRP A 147 14.89 14.98 -4.65
CA TRP A 147 14.14 15.99 -5.39
C TRP A 147 14.66 16.22 -6.81
N ASN A 148 15.96 16.11 -7.06
CA ASN A 148 16.52 16.26 -8.42
C ASN A 148 15.98 15.16 -9.34
N LEU A 149 16.15 13.89 -8.94
CA LEU A 149 15.56 12.75 -9.64
C LEU A 149 14.04 12.88 -9.78
N LEU A 150 13.31 13.14 -8.69
CA LEU A 150 11.83 13.25 -8.72
C LEU A 150 11.34 14.33 -9.68
N ARG A 151 11.95 15.53 -9.66
CA ARG A 151 11.59 16.62 -10.59
C ARG A 151 11.87 16.22 -12.02
N ARG A 152 13.05 15.65 -12.28
CA ARG A 152 13.44 15.20 -13.60
C ARG A 152 12.47 14.16 -14.17
N LEU A 153 12.05 13.19 -13.36
CA LEU A 153 11.07 12.18 -13.76
C LEU A 153 9.68 12.80 -13.99
N HIS A 154 9.27 13.75 -13.15
CA HIS A 154 7.97 14.42 -13.26
C HIS A 154 7.87 15.42 -14.43
N GLU A 155 8.99 15.99 -14.87
CA GLU A 155 9.05 16.88 -16.05
C GLU A 155 8.83 16.13 -17.36
N ASP A 156 9.08 14.83 -17.39
CA ASP A 156 8.85 13.99 -18.55
C ASP A 156 7.35 13.75 -18.80
N GLU A 157 6.93 13.93 -20.06
CA GLU A 157 5.52 13.85 -20.44
C GLU A 157 4.89 12.45 -20.27
N VAL A 158 5.70 11.39 -20.27
CA VAL A 158 5.25 9.99 -20.12
C VAL A 158 5.40 9.56 -18.67
N LEU A 159 6.57 9.76 -18.07
CA LEU A 159 6.88 9.24 -16.74
C LEU A 159 6.04 9.89 -15.63
N ARG A 160 5.61 11.15 -15.79
CA ARG A 160 4.69 11.81 -14.85
C ARG A 160 3.33 11.13 -14.70
N HIS A 161 2.96 10.28 -15.65
CA HIS A 161 1.71 9.49 -15.59
C HIS A 161 1.91 8.13 -14.91
N MET A 162 3.14 7.78 -14.55
CA MET A 162 3.48 6.58 -13.80
C MET A 162 3.39 6.86 -12.31
N PHE A 163 2.85 5.93 -11.54
CA PHE A 163 2.70 6.10 -10.10
C PHE A 163 4.06 6.02 -9.39
N PRO A 164 4.47 7.05 -8.63
CA PRO A 164 5.77 7.08 -7.99
C PRO A 164 5.73 6.60 -6.52
N THR A 165 6.70 5.78 -6.12
CA THR A 165 6.98 5.53 -4.69
C THR A 165 8.46 5.67 -4.41
N VAL A 166 8.81 5.98 -3.16
CA VAL A 166 10.21 6.07 -2.73
C VAL A 166 10.45 5.07 -1.62
N SER A 167 11.41 4.16 -1.82
CA SER A 167 11.83 3.19 -0.81
C SER A 167 13.35 3.04 -0.88
N HIS A 168 14.01 3.03 0.29
CA HIS A 168 15.47 2.89 0.40
C HIS A 168 16.25 3.82 -0.57
N ARG A 169 15.80 5.06 -0.73
CA ARG A 169 16.34 6.10 -1.64
C ARG A 169 16.16 5.84 -3.14
N ALA A 170 15.60 4.71 -3.55
CA ALA A 170 15.19 4.47 -4.93
C ALA A 170 13.78 5.00 -5.19
N VAL A 171 13.58 5.58 -6.36
CA VAL A 171 12.27 5.94 -6.89
C VAL A 171 11.76 4.77 -7.73
N ARG A 172 10.60 4.24 -7.38
CA ARG A 172 9.87 3.30 -8.22
C ARG A 172 8.87 4.04 -9.08
N LEU A 173 8.78 3.71 -10.35
CA LEU A 173 7.69 4.10 -11.23
C LEU A 173 6.90 2.86 -11.65
N ARG A 174 5.57 2.94 -11.60
CA ARG A 174 4.66 1.84 -11.95
C ARG A 174 3.58 2.30 -12.92
N VAL A 175 3.22 1.43 -13.87
CA VAL A 175 2.14 1.69 -14.84
C VAL A 175 0.76 1.64 -14.19
N ASP A 176 0.45 0.57 -13.45
CA ASP A 176 -0.82 0.43 -12.75
C ASP A 176 -0.58 0.30 -11.25
N LEU A 177 -1.06 1.28 -10.49
CA LEU A 177 -0.94 1.33 -9.05
C LEU A 177 -1.39 0.02 -8.38
N PHE A 178 -2.56 -0.50 -8.75
CA PHE A 178 -3.22 -1.60 -8.03
C PHE A 178 -2.78 -2.99 -8.50
N ASP A 179 -2.14 -3.07 -9.66
CA ASP A 179 -1.55 -4.32 -10.16
C ASP A 179 -0.05 -4.40 -9.82
N GLY A 180 0.26 -5.28 -8.86
CA GLY A 180 1.64 -5.55 -8.44
C GLY A 180 2.51 -6.21 -9.52
N ALA A 181 1.88 -6.89 -10.49
CA ALA A 181 2.53 -7.49 -11.65
C ALA A 181 2.68 -6.49 -12.80
N SER A 182 2.11 -5.28 -12.69
CA SER A 182 2.27 -4.27 -13.72
C SER A 182 3.73 -3.87 -13.88
N ARG A 183 4.06 -3.47 -15.12
CA ARG A 183 5.39 -2.99 -15.48
C ARG A 183 5.82 -1.89 -14.52
N GLN A 184 7.02 -2.04 -14.00
CA GLN A 184 7.59 -1.10 -13.05
C GLN A 184 9.11 -1.13 -13.10
N VAL A 185 9.70 0.00 -12.76
CA VAL A 185 11.15 0.21 -12.73
C VAL A 185 11.53 0.85 -11.42
N LEU A 186 12.70 0.50 -10.92
CA LEU A 186 13.38 1.18 -9.83
C LEU A 186 14.52 2.01 -10.41
N VAL A 187 14.67 3.22 -9.87
CA VAL A 187 15.71 4.16 -10.26
C VAL A 187 16.37 4.69 -9.01
N HIS A 188 17.69 4.58 -8.95
CA HIS A 188 18.50 5.09 -7.87
C HIS A 188 19.51 6.08 -8.44
N GLU A 189 19.70 7.20 -7.74
CA GLU A 189 20.70 8.23 -8.06
C GLU A 189 21.81 8.13 -7.00
N PRO A 190 22.82 7.26 -7.19
CA PRO A 190 23.96 7.15 -6.27
C PRO A 190 24.76 8.46 -6.17
N ASP A 191 24.89 9.20 -7.28
CA ASP A 191 25.48 10.53 -7.36
C ASP A 191 24.85 11.35 -8.52
N GLU A 192 25.18 12.64 -8.62
CA GLU A 192 24.52 13.59 -9.55
C GLU A 192 24.73 13.28 -11.05
N GLU A 193 25.63 12.37 -11.41
CA GLU A 193 25.96 12.07 -12.81
C GLU A 193 25.59 10.65 -13.25
N ARG A 194 25.30 9.76 -12.29
CA ARG A 194 25.07 8.34 -12.55
C ARG A 194 23.74 7.89 -11.97
N TYR A 195 23.02 7.09 -12.76
CA TYR A 195 21.79 6.45 -12.34
C TYR A 195 21.95 4.94 -12.42
N GLU A 196 21.32 4.24 -11.49
CA GLU A 196 21.14 2.80 -11.54
C GLU A 196 19.66 2.53 -11.80
N VAL A 197 19.36 1.68 -12.77
CA VAL A 197 18.00 1.30 -13.14
C VAL A 197 17.84 -0.21 -12.98
N CYS A 198 16.71 -0.63 -12.43
CA CYS A 198 16.34 -2.04 -12.33
C CYS A 198 14.90 -2.22 -12.80
N ALA A 199 14.70 -2.93 -13.91
CA ALA A 199 13.38 -3.40 -14.31
C ALA A 199 12.95 -4.47 -13.30
N VAL A 200 11.80 -4.31 -12.65
CA VAL A 200 11.49 -5.16 -11.49
C VAL A 200 10.86 -6.48 -11.92
N GLU A 201 11.71 -7.39 -12.39
CA GLU A 201 11.39 -8.75 -12.81
C GLU A 201 12.21 -9.77 -11.99
N PRO A 202 11.79 -11.05 -11.92
CA PRO A 202 12.55 -12.08 -11.23
C PRO A 202 13.96 -12.24 -11.83
N GLY A 203 14.99 -12.01 -11.02
CA GLY A 203 16.40 -12.15 -11.41
C GLY A 203 17.04 -10.89 -12.00
N SER A 204 16.33 -9.76 -12.02
CA SER A 204 16.88 -8.49 -12.50
C SER A 204 18.02 -7.97 -11.63
N SER A 205 19.01 -7.38 -12.31
CA SER A 205 20.10 -6.62 -11.70
C SER A 205 19.89 -5.11 -11.86
N TRP A 206 20.64 -4.35 -11.06
CA TRP A 206 20.80 -2.92 -11.29
C TRP A 206 21.80 -2.69 -12.41
N ASP A 207 21.38 -1.93 -13.42
CA ASP A 207 22.20 -1.53 -14.56
C ASP A 207 22.54 -0.04 -14.45
N GLU A 208 23.81 0.31 -14.65
CA GLU A 208 24.25 1.71 -14.69
C GLU A 208 23.81 2.36 -16.00
N VAL A 209 23.12 3.50 -15.89
CA VAL A 209 22.59 4.26 -17.02
C VAL A 209 23.15 5.68 -16.96
N PRO A 210 23.81 6.16 -18.05
CA PRO A 210 24.26 7.53 -18.13
C PRO A 210 23.10 8.51 -18.01
N SER A 211 23.35 9.66 -17.38
CA SER A 211 22.36 10.72 -17.22
C SER A 211 21.63 11.07 -18.52
N GLY A 212 22.31 11.16 -19.67
CA GLY A 212 21.69 11.49 -20.96
C GLY A 212 20.65 10.47 -21.46
N ASP A 213 20.80 9.20 -21.07
CA ASP A 213 20.00 8.08 -21.58
C ASP A 213 18.90 7.64 -20.61
N LEU A 214 18.91 8.15 -19.37
CA LEU A 214 17.98 7.75 -18.29
C LEU A 214 16.52 7.74 -18.75
N ILE A 215 16.02 8.85 -19.26
CA ILE A 215 14.60 8.99 -19.62
C ILE A 215 14.20 8.01 -20.74
N ALA A 216 15.07 7.84 -21.74
CA ALA A 216 14.82 6.90 -22.83
C ALA A 216 14.79 5.45 -22.32
N CYS A 217 15.72 5.09 -21.43
CA CYS A 217 15.77 3.78 -20.78
C CYS A 217 14.49 3.49 -19.98
N LEU A 218 14.05 4.43 -19.13
CA LEU A 218 12.84 4.26 -18.31
C LEU A 218 11.57 4.17 -19.16
N ARG A 219 11.46 4.99 -20.21
CA ARG A 219 10.33 4.93 -21.14
C ARG A 219 10.28 3.57 -21.83
N ALA A 220 11.41 3.03 -22.30
CA ALA A 220 11.44 1.72 -22.93
C ALA A 220 10.95 0.63 -21.97
N ALA A 221 11.51 0.57 -20.76
CA ALA A 221 11.14 -0.42 -19.75
C ALA A 221 9.67 -0.33 -19.29
N LEU A 222 9.03 0.83 -19.40
CA LEU A 222 7.62 1.02 -19.00
C LEU A 222 6.62 0.94 -20.17
N SER A 223 7.10 1.04 -21.42
CA SER A 223 6.25 1.14 -22.64
C SER A 223 6.22 -0.14 -23.48
N GLU A 224 7.12 -1.10 -23.27
CA GLU A 224 7.14 -2.35 -24.05
C GLU A 224 5.81 -3.12 -23.89
N GLN A 225 5.13 -3.35 -25.02
CA GLN A 225 3.91 -4.15 -25.18
C GLN A 225 4.26 -5.60 -25.48
#